data_AF-A0A956ZGF1-F1
#
_entry.id   AF-A0A956ZGF1-F1
#
_cell.length_a   1.000
_cell.length_b   1.000
_cell.length_c   1.000
_cell.angle_alpha   90.00
_cell.angle_beta   90.00
_cell.angle_gamma   90.00
#
_symmetry.space_group_name_H-M   'P 1'
#
loop_
_entity.id
_entity.type
_entity.pdbx_description
1 polymer ?
#
loop_
_entity_poly.entity_id
_entity_poly.type
_entity_poly.pdbx_seq_one_letter_code
_entity_poly.pdbx_strand_id
1 'polypeptide(L)'
;MERARGGRRGRFVVEEIESWCREGLIEEALAERLKGLYRSDSGAVGSGLAAAAFSIIGAVLVGLGVILFLASNWHAMGYIAKFLCIGTAMVVTNYFGWQLRYSKEASRPRLGNALLLLGGIFYGAAIWLISQMLNIDLALGQGLFLWLIGSLLSTLALANLPLAYLSSALLAVWSFSFDEWLQLSSGDPWHFLLFVFSFGAILGLAHRFSSLGIAWIGLLSGGIWLVGRTGISGLAIYMYGLALFAAYLFIQDHAEERVRALGIPYLSVSMIAS
;
A
#
# COMPACT_ATOMS: atom_id res chain seq x y z
N MET A 1 -23.27 7.21 -8.00
CA MET A 1 -24.13 8.41 -7.77
C MET A 1 -23.44 9.55 -7.01
N GLU A 2 -22.21 9.40 -6.49
CA GLU A 2 -21.50 10.47 -5.76
C GLU A 2 -20.99 11.64 -6.61
N ARG A 3 -20.75 11.43 -7.92
CA ARG A 3 -20.17 12.46 -8.81
C ARG A 3 -21.08 13.67 -9.03
N ALA A 4 -22.39 13.52 -8.84
CA ALA A 4 -23.35 14.62 -8.95
C ALA A 4 -23.45 15.45 -7.66
N ARG A 5 -22.78 15.07 -6.55
CA ARG A 5 -22.84 15.80 -5.27
C ARG A 5 -21.77 16.88 -5.14
N GLY A 6 -20.59 16.70 -5.75
CA GLY A 6 -19.49 17.69 -5.69
C GLY A 6 -19.83 19.02 -6.39
N GLY A 7 -20.30 18.96 -7.63
CA GLY A 7 -20.67 20.17 -8.40
C GLY A 7 -21.90 20.91 -7.84
N ARG A 8 -22.82 20.19 -7.19
CA ARG A 8 -23.95 20.81 -6.46
C ARG A 8 -23.49 21.52 -5.18
N ARG A 9 -22.51 20.95 -4.47
CA ARG A 9 -21.92 21.56 -3.27
C ARG A 9 -21.22 22.88 -3.57
N GLY A 10 -20.42 22.96 -4.63
CA GLY A 10 -19.73 24.19 -5.00
C GLY A 10 -20.69 25.34 -5.35
N ARG A 11 -21.77 25.06 -6.09
CA ARG A 11 -22.80 26.07 -6.39
C ARG A 11 -23.56 26.51 -5.15
N PHE A 12 -23.96 25.55 -4.30
CA PHE A 12 -24.66 25.84 -3.05
C PHE A 12 -23.85 26.78 -2.15
N VAL A 13 -22.55 26.53 -1.98
CA VAL A 13 -21.68 27.40 -1.16
C VAL A 13 -21.53 28.80 -1.75
N VAL A 14 -21.47 28.93 -3.08
CA VAL A 14 -21.39 30.25 -3.73
C VAL A 14 -22.69 31.03 -3.58
N GLU A 15 -23.85 30.36 -3.67
CA GLU A 15 -25.16 30.96 -3.42
C GLU A 15 -25.33 31.39 -1.95
N GLU A 16 -24.80 30.62 -1.01
CA GLU A 16 -24.86 30.91 0.42
C GLU A 16 -23.96 32.09 0.82
N ILE A 17 -22.76 32.19 0.22
CA ILE A 17 -21.88 33.37 0.37
C ILE A 17 -22.58 34.65 -0.15
N GLU A 18 -23.41 34.55 -1.19
CA GLU A 18 -24.19 35.68 -1.71
C GLU A 18 -25.38 36.08 -0.83
N SER A 19 -25.93 35.16 -0.05
CA SER A 19 -26.95 35.49 0.95
C SER A 19 -26.32 36.22 2.13
N TRP A 20 -25.18 35.73 2.64
CA TRP A 20 -24.47 36.37 3.76
C TRP A 20 -23.97 37.78 3.43
N CYS A 21 -23.60 38.03 2.16
CA CYS A 21 -23.25 39.37 1.70
C CYS A 21 -24.47 40.30 1.65
N ARG A 22 -25.64 39.80 1.21
CA ARG A 22 -26.90 40.56 1.18
C ARG A 22 -27.45 40.86 2.58
N GLU A 23 -27.20 39.95 3.52
CA GLU A 23 -27.58 40.11 4.93
C GLU A 23 -26.62 41.01 5.72
N GLY A 24 -25.53 41.49 5.09
CA GLY A 24 -24.54 42.36 5.73
C GLY A 24 -23.64 41.65 6.75
N LEU A 25 -23.62 40.30 6.76
CA LEU A 25 -22.81 39.49 7.66
C LEU A 25 -21.33 39.47 7.26
N ILE A 26 -21.03 39.71 5.98
CA ILE A 26 -19.67 39.72 5.43
C ILE A 26 -19.47 40.89 4.46
N GLU A 27 -18.25 41.41 4.40
CA GLU A 27 -17.85 42.42 3.42
C GLU A 27 -17.72 41.84 2.01
N GLU A 28 -18.02 42.65 1.00
CA GLU A 28 -18.00 42.26 -0.41
C GLU A 28 -16.59 41.83 -0.88
N ALA A 29 -15.55 42.44 -0.33
CA ALA A 29 -14.15 42.03 -0.56
C ALA A 29 -13.83 40.63 -0.02
N LEU A 30 -14.43 40.24 1.12
CA LEU A 30 -14.27 38.90 1.69
C LEU A 30 -15.08 37.86 0.91
N ALA A 31 -16.28 38.23 0.46
CA ALA A 31 -17.14 37.38 -0.37
C ALA A 31 -16.46 37.02 -1.70
N GLU A 32 -15.86 37.99 -2.41
CA GLU A 32 -15.07 37.75 -3.63
C GLU A 32 -13.90 36.78 -3.40
N ARG A 33 -13.18 36.94 -2.28
CA ARG A 33 -12.07 36.06 -1.90
C ARG A 33 -12.53 34.61 -1.66
N LEU A 34 -13.66 34.42 -0.97
CA LEU A 34 -14.24 33.11 -0.68
C LEU A 34 -14.78 32.43 -1.95
N LYS A 35 -15.44 33.20 -2.83
CA LYS A 35 -15.89 32.72 -4.15
C LYS A 35 -14.71 32.25 -5.00
N GLY A 36 -13.56 32.94 -4.95
CA GLY A 36 -12.33 32.54 -5.62
C GLY A 36 -11.79 31.18 -5.16
N LEU A 37 -11.81 30.92 -3.85
CA LEU A 37 -11.37 29.64 -3.26
C LEU A 37 -12.24 28.46 -3.72
N TYR A 38 -13.57 28.66 -3.83
CA TYR A 38 -14.50 27.60 -4.25
C TYR A 38 -14.65 27.44 -5.77
N ARG A 39 -14.48 28.52 -6.56
CA ARG A 39 -14.43 28.43 -8.04
C ARG A 39 -13.19 27.68 -8.53
N SER A 40 -12.05 27.85 -7.88
CA SER A 40 -10.81 27.12 -8.22
C SER A 40 -10.97 25.61 -8.12
N ASP A 41 -11.85 25.14 -7.21
CA ASP A 41 -12.12 23.71 -7.00
C ASP A 41 -13.15 23.14 -8.00
N SER A 42 -13.90 24.02 -8.69
CA SER A 42 -15.07 23.65 -9.49
C SER A 42 -14.82 23.60 -11.01
N GLY A 43 -13.74 24.20 -11.51
CA GLY A 43 -13.56 24.48 -12.95
C GLY A 43 -12.48 23.67 -13.70
N ALA A 44 -11.57 22.97 -13.04
CA ALA A 44 -10.36 22.42 -13.67
C ALA A 44 -10.43 20.92 -14.06
N VAL A 45 -11.58 20.26 -13.89
CA VAL A 45 -11.65 18.79 -14.00
C VAL A 45 -11.63 18.27 -15.45
N GLY A 46 -12.00 19.11 -16.44
CA GLY A 46 -12.14 18.69 -17.84
C GLY A 46 -10.82 18.59 -18.63
N SER A 47 -9.96 19.60 -18.59
CA SER A 47 -8.67 19.62 -19.29
C SER A 47 -7.55 18.93 -18.50
N GLY A 48 -7.66 18.93 -17.16
CA GLY A 48 -6.72 18.28 -16.27
C GLY A 48 -6.76 16.75 -16.37
N LEU A 49 -7.91 16.14 -16.70
CA LEU A 49 -8.03 14.69 -16.81
C LEU A 49 -7.27 14.13 -18.02
N ALA A 50 -7.38 14.79 -19.17
CA ALA A 50 -6.65 14.40 -20.37
C ALA A 50 -5.14 14.64 -20.17
N ALA A 51 -4.75 15.80 -19.64
CA ALA A 51 -3.34 16.07 -19.33
C ALA A 51 -2.78 15.09 -18.28
N ALA A 52 -3.55 14.73 -17.25
CA ALA A 52 -3.17 13.73 -16.26
C ALA A 52 -3.09 12.33 -16.88
N ALA A 53 -4.05 11.95 -17.73
CA ALA A 53 -4.03 10.67 -18.44
C ALA A 53 -2.80 10.56 -19.36
N PHE A 54 -2.53 11.57 -20.19
CA PHE A 54 -1.33 11.63 -21.02
C PHE A 54 -0.04 11.64 -20.20
N SER A 55 -0.03 12.30 -19.04
CA SER A 55 1.13 12.28 -18.13
C SER A 55 1.35 10.90 -17.50
N ILE A 56 0.28 10.21 -17.11
CA ILE A 56 0.35 8.84 -16.57
C ILE A 56 0.81 7.88 -17.66
N ILE A 57 0.21 7.94 -18.86
CA ILE A 57 0.60 7.12 -20.01
C ILE A 57 2.04 7.39 -20.40
N GLY A 58 2.46 8.66 -20.44
CA GLY A 58 3.83 9.07 -20.74
C GLY A 58 4.82 8.56 -19.71
N ALA A 59 4.52 8.70 -18.41
CA ALA A 59 5.37 8.16 -17.34
C ALA A 59 5.47 6.62 -17.40
N VAL A 60 4.37 5.93 -17.69
CA VAL A 60 4.34 4.47 -17.87
C VAL A 60 5.15 4.06 -19.10
N LEU A 61 4.99 4.73 -20.24
CA LEU A 61 5.75 4.44 -21.47
C LEU A 61 7.23 4.72 -21.32
N VAL A 62 7.63 5.80 -20.64
CA VAL A 62 9.04 6.09 -20.34
C VAL A 62 9.61 5.02 -19.41
N GLY A 63 8.88 4.67 -18.34
CA GLY A 63 9.28 3.58 -17.44
C GLY A 63 9.43 2.24 -18.16
N LEU A 64 8.44 1.87 -18.99
CA LEU A 64 8.49 0.69 -19.84
C LEU A 64 9.65 0.76 -20.83
N GLY A 65 9.88 1.91 -21.47
CA GLY A 65 10.95 2.12 -22.43
C GLY A 65 12.33 1.91 -21.81
N VAL A 66 12.55 2.44 -20.60
CA VAL A 66 13.78 2.20 -19.83
C VAL A 66 13.93 0.71 -19.48
N ILE A 67 12.86 0.05 -19.01
CA ILE A 67 12.87 -1.38 -18.70
C ILE A 67 13.15 -2.23 -19.94
N LEU A 68 12.50 -1.93 -21.08
CA LEU A 68 12.67 -2.62 -22.37
C LEU A 68 14.07 -2.41 -22.94
N PHE A 69 14.61 -1.19 -22.85
CA PHE A 69 15.97 -0.89 -23.27
C PHE A 69 17.00 -1.67 -22.43
N LEU A 70 16.82 -1.69 -21.11
CA LEU A 70 17.65 -2.49 -20.21
C LEU A 70 17.51 -3.99 -20.49
N ALA A 71 16.29 -4.48 -20.73
CA ALA A 71 16.02 -5.88 -21.02
C ALA A 71 16.61 -6.33 -22.37
N SER A 72 16.50 -5.51 -23.41
CA SER A 72 17.07 -5.81 -24.75
C SER A 72 18.59 -5.86 -24.75
N ASN A 73 19.25 -5.04 -23.92
CA ASN A 73 20.70 -5.07 -23.77
C ASN A 73 21.17 -6.04 -22.67
N TRP A 74 20.27 -6.73 -21.98
CA TRP A 74 20.58 -7.57 -20.83
C TRP A 74 21.57 -8.70 -21.15
N HIS A 75 21.52 -9.25 -22.36
CA HIS A 75 22.44 -10.30 -22.77
C HIS A 75 23.87 -9.77 -23.01
N ALA A 76 23.99 -8.55 -23.53
CA ALA A 76 25.28 -7.88 -23.77
C ALA A 76 25.90 -7.29 -22.49
N MET A 77 25.10 -7.05 -21.45
CA MET A 77 25.59 -6.50 -20.18
C MET A 77 26.31 -7.55 -19.34
N GLY A 78 27.58 -7.28 -19.04
CA GLY A 78 28.34 -8.01 -18.03
C GLY A 78 27.73 -7.87 -16.62
N TYR A 79 28.08 -8.80 -15.73
CA TYR A 79 27.54 -8.87 -14.38
C TYR A 79 27.70 -7.57 -13.57
N ILE A 80 28.86 -6.91 -13.67
CA ILE A 80 29.14 -5.63 -12.99
C ILE A 80 28.18 -4.53 -13.48
N ALA A 81 27.91 -4.45 -14.78
CA ALA A 81 27.01 -3.45 -15.34
C ALA A 81 25.56 -3.66 -14.86
N LYS A 82 25.10 -4.92 -14.82
CA LYS A 82 23.78 -5.27 -14.26
C LYS A 82 23.68 -4.88 -12.78
N PHE A 83 24.72 -5.19 -12.01
CA PHE A 83 24.78 -4.86 -10.58
C PHE A 83 24.72 -3.35 -10.35
N LEU A 84 25.55 -2.58 -11.06
CA LEU A 84 25.55 -1.12 -10.97
C LEU A 84 24.21 -0.54 -11.42
N CYS A 85 23.59 -1.10 -12.45
CA CYS A 85 22.28 -0.65 -12.92
C CYS A 85 21.20 -0.84 -11.86
N ILE A 86 21.02 -2.06 -11.34
CA ILE A 86 20.01 -2.33 -10.30
C ILE A 86 20.34 -1.55 -9.02
N GLY A 87 21.61 -1.54 -8.60
CA GLY A 87 22.06 -0.82 -7.41
C GLY A 87 21.78 0.68 -7.50
N THR A 88 22.09 1.30 -8.64
CA THR A 88 21.80 2.73 -8.87
C THR A 88 20.30 2.98 -8.91
N ALA A 89 19.53 2.14 -9.61
CA ALA A 89 18.07 2.27 -9.65
C ALA A 89 17.46 2.18 -8.25
N MET A 90 17.93 1.24 -7.42
CA MET A 90 17.50 1.07 -6.03
C MET A 90 17.83 2.30 -5.18
N VAL A 91 19.05 2.84 -5.27
CA VAL A 91 19.46 4.03 -4.50
C VAL A 91 18.65 5.26 -4.93
N VAL A 92 18.52 5.48 -6.24
CA VAL A 92 17.79 6.62 -6.82
C VAL A 92 16.32 6.58 -6.41
N THR A 93 15.63 5.44 -6.55
CA THR A 93 14.21 5.36 -6.20
C THR A 93 13.98 5.51 -4.70
N ASN A 94 14.82 4.94 -3.84
CA ASN A 94 14.70 5.14 -2.40
C ASN A 94 15.00 6.59 -1.99
N TYR A 95 16.06 7.19 -2.52
CA TYR A 95 16.44 8.57 -2.21
C TYR A 95 15.36 9.57 -2.62
N PHE A 96 14.94 9.55 -3.88
CA PHE A 96 13.88 10.45 -4.36
C PHE A 96 12.53 10.10 -3.74
N GLY A 97 12.25 8.81 -3.50
CA GLY A 97 11.06 8.36 -2.81
C GLY A 97 10.95 8.94 -1.40
N TRP A 98 12.05 8.92 -0.65
CA TRP A 98 12.14 9.53 0.67
C TRP A 98 12.00 11.05 0.60
N GLN A 99 12.73 11.72 -0.29
CA GLN A 99 12.65 13.18 -0.46
C GLN A 99 11.23 13.65 -0.80
N LEU A 100 10.57 13.02 -1.79
CA LEU A 100 9.22 13.38 -2.23
C LEU A 100 8.14 13.11 -1.18
N ARG A 101 8.42 12.25 -0.19
CA ARG A 101 7.48 11.86 0.86
C ARG A 101 7.70 12.58 2.18
N TYR A 102 8.95 12.74 2.61
CA TYR A 102 9.29 13.16 3.98
C TYR A 102 10.08 14.47 4.05
N SER A 103 10.54 15.03 2.92
CA SER A 103 11.22 16.32 2.93
C SER A 103 10.26 17.46 3.29
N LYS A 104 10.79 18.56 3.82
CA LYS A 104 10.02 19.77 4.14
C LYS A 104 9.33 20.37 2.90
N GLU A 105 9.86 20.09 1.71
CA GLU A 105 9.33 20.51 0.41
C GLU A 105 8.55 19.39 -0.31
N ALA A 106 8.06 18.39 0.43
CA ALA A 106 7.34 17.24 -0.14
C ALA A 106 6.15 17.68 -1.00
N SER A 107 6.36 17.70 -2.32
CA SER A 107 5.37 18.19 -3.27
C SER A 107 4.43 17.09 -3.76
N ARG A 108 4.86 15.82 -3.70
CA ARG A 108 4.13 14.66 -4.26
C ARG A 108 4.29 13.39 -3.39
N PRO A 109 3.64 13.32 -2.21
CA PRO A 109 3.78 12.18 -1.28
C PRO A 109 3.26 10.84 -1.83
N ARG A 110 2.36 10.85 -2.82
CA ARG A 110 1.91 9.63 -3.52
C ARG A 110 2.98 9.05 -4.43
N LEU A 111 3.71 9.92 -5.14
CA LEU A 111 4.83 9.51 -5.99
C LEU A 111 6.00 9.01 -5.13
N GLY A 112 6.28 9.69 -4.00
CA GLY A 112 7.29 9.24 -3.05
C GLY A 112 7.02 7.82 -2.52
N ASN A 113 5.77 7.54 -2.15
CA ASN A 113 5.32 6.19 -1.78
C ASN A 113 5.56 5.13 -2.87
N ALA A 114 5.23 5.45 -4.12
CA ALA A 114 5.43 4.53 -5.24
C ALA A 114 6.92 4.26 -5.50
N LEU A 115 7.77 5.28 -5.38
CA LEU A 115 9.21 5.16 -5.55
C LEU A 115 9.86 4.34 -4.43
N LEU A 116 9.42 4.51 -3.18
CA LEU A 116 9.88 3.68 -2.05
C LEU A 116 9.50 2.21 -2.25
N LEU A 117 8.26 1.94 -2.68
CA LEU A 117 7.84 0.57 -3.03
C LEU A 117 8.70 -0.02 -4.16
N LEU A 118 8.94 0.76 -5.22
CA LEU A 118 9.78 0.36 -6.34
C LEU A 118 11.23 0.07 -5.90
N GLY A 119 11.77 0.89 -4.98
CA GLY A 119 13.05 0.64 -4.32
C GLY A 119 13.08 -0.69 -3.56
N GLY A 120 12.01 -1.02 -2.84
CA GLY A 120 11.84 -2.33 -2.20
C GLY A 120 11.81 -3.49 -3.19
N ILE A 121 11.23 -3.31 -4.38
CA ILE A 121 11.24 -4.32 -5.45
C ILE A 121 12.64 -4.49 -6.06
N PHE A 122 13.35 -3.39 -6.31
CA PHE A 122 14.73 -3.45 -6.81
C PHE A 122 15.69 -4.10 -5.81
N TYR A 123 15.46 -3.93 -4.50
CA TYR A 123 16.18 -4.67 -3.48
C TYR A 123 16.00 -6.19 -3.64
N GLY A 124 14.76 -6.65 -3.84
CA GLY A 124 14.47 -8.04 -4.19
C GLY A 124 15.23 -8.49 -5.44
N ALA A 125 15.06 -7.77 -6.54
CA ALA A 125 15.73 -8.09 -7.81
C ALA A 125 17.27 -8.17 -7.69
N ALA A 126 17.87 -7.30 -6.86
CA ALA A 126 19.31 -7.32 -6.60
C ALA A 126 19.77 -8.63 -5.96
N ILE A 127 18.99 -9.23 -5.05
CA ILE A 127 19.32 -10.50 -4.38
C ILE A 127 19.50 -11.62 -5.40
N TRP A 128 18.53 -11.82 -6.31
CA TRP A 128 18.62 -12.84 -7.35
C TRP A 128 19.65 -12.51 -8.43
N LEU A 129 19.94 -11.22 -8.66
CA LEU A 129 21.03 -10.86 -9.55
C LEU A 129 22.38 -11.25 -8.94
N ILE A 130 22.59 -10.97 -7.65
CA ILE A 130 23.81 -11.32 -6.93
C ILE A 130 23.99 -12.83 -6.88
N SER A 131 22.94 -13.62 -6.67
CA SER A 131 23.03 -15.08 -6.69
C SER A 131 23.52 -15.60 -8.06
N GLN A 132 22.99 -15.05 -9.15
CA GLN A 132 23.46 -15.35 -10.51
C GLN A 132 24.93 -14.96 -10.73
N MET A 133 25.37 -13.83 -10.18
CA MET A 133 26.76 -13.36 -10.28
C MET A 133 27.73 -14.28 -9.54
N LEU A 134 27.33 -14.75 -8.37
CA LEU A 134 28.14 -15.60 -7.51
C LEU A 134 28.02 -17.10 -7.86
N ASN A 135 27.21 -17.45 -8.88
CA ASN A 135 26.84 -18.82 -9.21
C ASN A 135 26.32 -19.61 -7.99
N ILE A 136 25.59 -18.92 -7.10
CA ILE A 136 24.94 -19.52 -5.95
C ILE A 136 23.51 -19.90 -6.36
N ASP A 137 23.17 -21.17 -6.20
CA ASP A 137 21.78 -21.62 -6.34
C ASP A 137 21.00 -21.18 -5.10
N LEU A 138 20.27 -20.08 -5.23
CA LEU A 138 19.54 -19.46 -4.14
C LEU A 138 18.12 -20.02 -4.09
N ALA A 139 17.87 -20.88 -3.11
CA ALA A 139 16.54 -21.43 -2.87
C ALA A 139 15.51 -20.30 -2.66
N LEU A 140 14.29 -20.51 -3.16
CA LEU A 140 13.24 -19.49 -3.15
C LEU A 140 12.96 -18.96 -1.73
N GLY A 141 12.90 -19.86 -0.73
CA GLY A 141 12.73 -19.47 0.67
C GLY A 141 13.86 -18.60 1.22
N GLN A 142 15.11 -18.84 0.83
CA GLN A 142 16.27 -18.02 1.22
C GLN A 142 16.19 -16.62 0.62
N GLY A 143 15.91 -16.53 -0.68
CA GLY A 143 15.77 -15.26 -1.39
C GLY A 143 14.62 -14.41 -0.83
N LEU A 144 13.46 -15.04 -0.61
CA LEU A 144 12.32 -14.36 0.02
C LEU A 144 12.62 -13.89 1.45
N PHE A 145 13.37 -14.66 2.23
CA PHE A 145 13.74 -14.26 3.60
C PHE A 145 14.64 -13.01 3.60
N LEU A 146 15.67 -12.99 2.75
CA LEU A 146 16.57 -11.84 2.60
C LEU A 146 15.81 -10.60 2.11
N TRP A 147 14.87 -10.79 1.18
CA TRP A 147 14.01 -9.71 0.71
C TRP A 147 13.10 -9.20 1.83
N LEU A 148 12.49 -10.12 2.58
CA LEU A 148 11.61 -9.82 3.70
C LEU A 148 12.34 -8.97 4.75
N ILE A 149 13.55 -9.35 5.18
CA ILE A 149 14.28 -8.59 6.21
C ILE A 149 14.48 -7.13 5.77
N GLY A 150 14.96 -6.91 4.55
CA GLY A 150 15.20 -5.55 4.06
C GLY A 150 13.91 -4.75 3.89
N SER A 151 12.85 -5.38 3.37
CA SER A 151 11.54 -4.74 3.23
C SER A 151 10.93 -4.41 4.59
N LEU A 152 10.97 -5.34 5.54
CA LEU A 152 10.41 -5.16 6.88
C LEU A 152 11.16 -4.08 7.65
N LEU A 153 12.49 -4.08 7.60
CA LEU A 153 13.30 -3.03 8.23
C LEU A 153 12.94 -1.65 7.65
N SER A 154 12.81 -1.54 6.33
CA SER A 154 12.42 -0.30 5.66
C SER A 154 11.00 0.14 6.03
N THR A 155 10.05 -0.80 6.11
CA THR A 155 8.68 -0.56 6.58
C THR A 155 8.66 0.00 7.99
N LEU A 156 9.42 -0.60 8.91
CA LEU A 156 9.45 -0.20 10.32
C LEU A 156 10.15 1.14 10.52
N ALA A 157 11.23 1.40 9.76
CA ALA A 157 11.99 2.64 9.81
C ALA A 157 11.21 3.84 9.23
N LEU A 158 10.52 3.65 8.12
CA LEU A 158 9.83 4.73 7.40
C LEU A 158 8.34 4.84 7.76
N ALA A 159 7.77 3.85 8.43
CA ALA A 159 6.32 3.73 8.66
C ALA A 159 5.53 3.95 7.35
N ASN A 160 5.94 3.27 6.28
CA ASN A 160 5.37 3.44 4.94
C ASN A 160 4.38 2.32 4.59
N LEU A 161 3.13 2.67 4.27
CA LEU A 161 2.06 1.69 4.02
C LEU A 161 2.31 0.78 2.80
N PRO A 162 2.70 1.29 1.60
CA PRO A 162 3.08 0.43 0.48
C PRO A 162 4.18 -0.60 0.82
N LEU A 163 5.22 -0.18 1.55
CA LEU A 163 6.25 -1.11 2.00
C LEU A 163 5.69 -2.14 3.00
N ALA A 164 4.75 -1.75 3.85
CA ALA A 164 4.06 -2.69 4.73
C ALA A 164 3.29 -3.76 3.95
N TYR A 165 2.60 -3.39 2.86
CA TYR A 165 1.99 -4.37 1.94
C TYR A 165 3.02 -5.32 1.34
N LEU A 166 4.17 -4.81 0.89
CA LEU A 166 5.25 -5.65 0.36
C LEU A 166 5.77 -6.61 1.42
N SER A 167 6.08 -6.13 2.63
CA SER A 167 6.53 -6.97 3.75
C SER A 167 5.49 -8.03 4.14
N SER A 168 4.21 -7.68 4.18
CA SER A 168 3.13 -8.63 4.50
C SER A 168 2.93 -9.67 3.41
N ALA A 169 3.04 -9.29 2.13
CA ALA A 169 3.00 -10.24 1.02
C ALA A 169 4.21 -11.19 1.06
N LEU A 170 5.42 -10.66 1.31
CA LEU A 170 6.63 -11.47 1.44
C LEU A 170 6.54 -12.44 2.62
N LEU A 171 6.04 -12.00 3.79
CA LEU A 171 5.76 -12.88 4.93
C LEU A 171 4.80 -14.01 4.53
N ALA A 172 3.69 -13.67 3.88
CA ALA A 172 2.69 -14.64 3.48
C ALA A 172 3.27 -15.69 2.53
N VAL A 173 4.00 -15.28 1.49
CA VAL A 173 4.59 -16.21 0.52
C VAL A 173 5.71 -17.05 1.16
N TRP A 174 6.60 -16.41 1.93
CA TRP A 174 7.70 -17.09 2.62
C TRP A 174 7.21 -18.17 3.59
N SER A 175 6.03 -17.96 4.20
CA SER A 175 5.39 -18.94 5.09
C SER A 175 5.10 -20.28 4.43
N PHE A 176 4.96 -20.31 3.10
CA PHE A 176 4.73 -21.54 2.32
C PHE A 176 6.02 -22.17 1.80
N SER A 177 7.17 -21.54 2.01
CA SER A 177 8.49 -22.02 1.57
C SER A 177 9.29 -22.70 2.68
N PHE A 178 8.71 -22.86 3.88
CA PHE A 178 9.39 -23.47 5.03
C PHE A 178 9.78 -24.93 4.80
N ASP A 179 8.87 -25.73 4.27
CA ASP A 179 9.07 -27.16 4.02
C ASP A 179 10.29 -27.39 3.12
N GLU A 180 10.42 -26.60 2.05
CA GLU A 180 11.54 -26.67 1.10
C GLU A 180 12.85 -26.15 1.71
N TRP A 181 12.82 -24.99 2.36
CA TRP A 181 14.05 -24.32 2.81
C TRP A 181 14.61 -24.91 4.11
N LEU A 182 13.75 -25.19 5.08
CA LEU A 182 14.14 -25.67 6.41
C LEU A 182 14.11 -27.21 6.51
N GLN A 183 13.72 -27.91 5.42
CA GLN A 183 13.57 -29.36 5.37
C GLN A 183 12.66 -29.91 6.48
N LEU A 184 11.77 -29.05 6.97
CA LEU A 184 10.85 -29.42 8.02
C LEU A 184 9.81 -30.37 7.41
N SER A 185 9.36 -31.36 8.18
CA SER A 185 8.26 -32.22 7.77
C SER A 185 6.94 -31.51 8.08
N SER A 186 5.89 -31.71 7.28
CA SER A 186 4.61 -31.05 7.55
C SER A 186 4.14 -31.28 9.00
N GLY A 187 4.28 -32.47 9.58
CA GLY A 187 3.95 -32.75 10.98
C GLY A 187 4.84 -32.10 12.06
N ASP A 188 5.92 -31.40 11.68
CA ASP A 188 6.86 -30.78 12.62
C ASP A 188 6.23 -29.58 13.37
N PRO A 189 6.27 -29.54 14.72
CA PRO A 189 5.82 -28.39 15.50
C PRO A 189 6.43 -27.05 15.06
N TRP A 190 7.67 -27.05 14.56
CA TRP A 190 8.34 -25.81 14.14
C TRP A 190 7.66 -25.14 12.96
N HIS A 191 7.08 -25.90 12.04
CA HIS A 191 6.29 -25.33 10.95
C HIS A 191 5.09 -24.54 11.44
N PHE A 192 4.35 -25.11 12.40
CA PHE A 192 3.21 -24.44 12.97
C PHE A 192 3.63 -23.15 13.67
N LEU A 193 4.70 -23.20 14.47
CA LEU A 193 5.20 -22.02 15.19
C LEU A 193 5.68 -20.91 14.24
N LEU A 194 6.40 -21.25 13.18
CA LEU A 194 6.85 -20.26 12.18
C LEU A 194 5.68 -19.67 11.38
N PHE A 195 4.66 -20.47 11.10
CA PHE A 195 3.45 -19.97 10.46
C PHE A 195 2.70 -19.00 11.37
N VAL A 196 2.46 -19.38 12.63
CA VAL A 196 1.80 -18.52 13.63
C VAL A 196 2.58 -17.23 13.84
N PHE A 197 3.92 -17.30 13.89
CA PHE A 197 4.77 -16.12 13.96
C PHE A 197 4.57 -15.20 12.74
N SER A 198 4.60 -15.76 11.53
CA SER A 198 4.46 -14.99 10.29
C SER A 198 3.06 -14.37 10.17
N PHE A 199 2.02 -15.13 10.48
CA PHE A 199 0.63 -14.65 10.53
C PHE A 199 0.45 -13.55 11.59
N GLY A 200 0.99 -13.74 12.80
CA GLY A 200 0.99 -12.74 13.86
C GLY A 200 1.72 -11.46 13.46
N ALA A 201 2.85 -11.57 12.76
CA ALA A 201 3.59 -10.43 12.23
C ALA A 201 2.77 -9.65 11.18
N ILE A 202 2.04 -10.35 10.29
CA ILE A 202 1.14 -9.70 9.32
C ILE A 202 0.00 -8.97 10.04
N LEU A 203 -0.62 -9.58 11.07
CA LEU A 203 -1.66 -8.91 11.87
C LEU A 203 -1.10 -7.73 12.67
N GLY A 204 0.12 -7.84 13.21
CA GLY A 204 0.81 -6.74 13.88
C GLY A 204 1.06 -5.55 12.95
N LEU A 205 1.44 -5.82 11.69
CA LEU A 205 1.52 -4.79 10.65
C LEU A 205 0.14 -4.23 10.29
N ALA A 206 -0.88 -5.08 10.15
CA ALA A 206 -2.24 -4.64 9.89
C ALA A 206 -2.74 -3.69 10.98
N HIS A 207 -2.43 -3.99 12.24
CA HIS A 207 -2.75 -3.15 13.40
C HIS A 207 -1.97 -1.83 13.38
N ARG A 208 -0.63 -1.89 13.26
CA ARG A 208 0.25 -0.70 13.25
C ARG A 208 -0.13 0.31 12.17
N PHE A 209 -0.60 -0.17 11.03
CA PHE A 209 -0.97 0.65 9.88
C PHE A 209 -2.49 0.84 9.71
N SER A 210 -3.29 0.27 10.62
CA SER A 210 -4.77 0.24 10.56
C SER A 210 -5.30 -0.09 9.16
N SER A 211 -4.70 -1.09 8.51
CA SER A 211 -4.95 -1.42 7.10
C SER A 211 -5.74 -2.71 6.93
N LEU A 212 -6.96 -2.57 6.45
CA LEU A 212 -7.85 -3.68 6.09
C LEU A 212 -7.22 -4.60 5.04
N GLY A 213 -6.53 -4.04 4.05
CA GLY A 213 -5.92 -4.84 2.99
C GLY A 213 -4.80 -5.74 3.50
N ILE A 214 -4.02 -5.28 4.50
CA ILE A 214 -2.98 -6.12 5.11
C ILE A 214 -3.62 -7.23 5.95
N ALA A 215 -4.70 -6.92 6.67
CA ALA A 215 -5.49 -7.92 7.39
C ALA A 215 -6.02 -9.01 6.44
N TRP A 216 -6.52 -8.62 5.26
CA TRP A 216 -6.96 -9.57 4.24
C TRP A 216 -5.83 -10.46 3.71
N ILE A 217 -4.62 -9.93 3.51
CA ILE A 217 -3.45 -10.76 3.15
C ILE A 217 -3.19 -11.81 4.23
N GLY A 218 -3.18 -11.39 5.49
CA GLY A 218 -3.03 -12.27 6.64
C GLY A 218 -4.10 -13.37 6.62
N LEU A 219 -5.37 -12.98 6.58
CA LEU A 219 -6.51 -13.90 6.55
C LEU A 219 -6.40 -14.89 5.38
N LEU A 220 -6.20 -14.44 4.15
CA LEU A 220 -6.06 -15.31 2.99
C LEU A 220 -4.92 -16.31 3.17
N SER A 221 -3.75 -15.85 3.64
CA SER A 221 -2.62 -16.76 3.92
C SER A 221 -2.96 -17.78 5.03
N GLY A 222 -3.64 -17.34 6.10
CA GLY A 222 -4.19 -18.18 7.16
C GLY A 222 -5.12 -19.27 6.66
N GLY A 223 -6.06 -18.90 5.79
CA GLY A 223 -7.04 -19.81 5.21
C GLY A 223 -6.41 -20.84 4.29
N ILE A 224 -5.55 -20.39 3.38
CA ILE A 224 -4.83 -21.28 2.46
C ILE A 224 -4.00 -22.30 3.25
N TRP A 225 -3.27 -21.84 4.27
CA TRP A 225 -2.48 -22.73 5.12
C TRP A 225 -3.35 -23.73 5.89
N LEU A 226 -4.45 -23.27 6.50
CA LEU A 226 -5.35 -24.13 7.26
C LEU A 226 -6.02 -25.20 6.38
N VAL A 227 -6.51 -24.80 5.20
CA VAL A 227 -7.12 -25.71 4.22
C VAL A 227 -6.08 -26.70 3.71
N GLY A 228 -4.86 -26.24 3.42
CA GLY A 228 -3.76 -27.11 3.01
C GLY A 228 -3.38 -28.17 4.06
N ARG A 229 -3.59 -27.89 5.35
CA ARG A 229 -3.28 -28.81 6.45
C ARG A 229 -4.40 -29.74 6.87
N THR A 230 -5.64 -29.23 6.88
CA THR A 230 -6.79 -29.95 7.45
C THR A 230 -7.79 -30.44 6.39
N GLY A 231 -7.50 -30.14 5.12
CA GLY A 231 -8.44 -30.32 4.01
C GLY A 231 -9.63 -29.38 4.11
N ILE A 232 -10.61 -29.56 3.22
CA ILE A 232 -11.90 -28.86 3.28
C ILE A 232 -12.81 -29.61 4.25
N SER A 233 -12.44 -29.65 5.53
CA SER A 233 -13.27 -30.19 6.61
C SER A 233 -14.09 -29.08 7.25
N GLY A 234 -15.26 -29.41 7.83
CA GLY A 234 -16.16 -28.41 8.40
C GLY A 234 -15.50 -27.53 9.48
N LEU A 235 -14.62 -28.11 10.31
CA LEU A 235 -13.91 -27.39 11.37
C LEU A 235 -12.98 -26.29 10.83
N ALA A 236 -12.32 -26.53 9.69
CA ALA A 236 -11.46 -25.53 9.04
C ALA A 236 -12.26 -24.30 8.59
N ILE A 237 -13.48 -24.53 8.08
CA ILE A 237 -14.39 -23.48 7.64
C ILE A 237 -14.87 -22.65 8.85
N TYR A 238 -15.18 -23.29 9.98
CA TYR A 238 -15.57 -22.57 11.21
C TYR A 238 -14.43 -21.74 11.80
N MET A 239 -13.19 -22.28 11.83
CA MET A 239 -12.03 -21.53 12.30
C MET A 239 -11.69 -20.34 11.39
N TYR A 240 -11.81 -20.53 10.08
CA TYR A 240 -11.65 -19.45 9.11
C TYR A 240 -12.73 -18.37 9.27
N GLY A 241 -13.99 -18.78 9.44
CA GLY A 241 -15.12 -17.89 9.73
C GLY A 241 -14.92 -17.09 11.03
N LEU A 242 -14.40 -17.73 12.07
CA LEU A 242 -14.08 -17.07 13.34
C LEU A 242 -12.94 -16.05 13.18
N ALA A 243 -11.90 -16.40 12.44
CA ALA A 243 -10.78 -15.49 12.16
C ALA A 243 -11.24 -14.26 11.36
N LEU A 244 -12.11 -14.45 10.36
CA LEU A 244 -12.75 -13.37 9.62
C LEU A 244 -13.64 -12.51 10.51
N PHE A 245 -14.40 -13.13 11.41
CA PHE A 245 -15.27 -12.43 12.36
C PHE A 245 -14.46 -11.61 13.37
N ALA A 246 -13.38 -12.15 13.92
CA ALA A 246 -12.49 -11.44 14.83
C ALA A 246 -11.80 -10.25 14.13
N ALA A 247 -11.34 -10.44 12.89
CA ALA A 247 -10.80 -9.35 12.09
C ALA A 247 -11.86 -8.28 11.80
N TYR A 248 -13.08 -8.68 11.46
CA TYR A 248 -14.21 -7.77 11.24
C TYR A 248 -14.53 -6.92 12.49
N LEU A 249 -14.65 -7.55 13.66
CA LEU A 249 -14.90 -6.84 14.93
C LEU A 249 -13.77 -5.86 15.25
N PHE A 250 -12.52 -6.28 15.04
CA PHE A 250 -11.35 -5.45 15.26
C PHE A 250 -11.30 -4.21 14.35
N ILE A 251 -11.79 -4.35 13.11
CA ILE A 251 -11.89 -3.25 12.14
C ILE A 251 -13.02 -2.27 12.52
N GLN A 252 -14.16 -2.78 13.00
CA GLN A 252 -15.35 -1.97 13.28
C GLN A 252 -15.12 -1.02 14.47
N ASP A 253 -14.48 -1.51 15.52
CA ASP A 253 -14.17 -0.73 16.73
C ASP A 253 -13.37 0.55 16.41
N HIS A 254 -12.40 0.45 15.50
CA HIS A 254 -11.57 1.59 15.10
C HIS A 254 -12.24 2.53 14.09
N ALA A 255 -13.21 2.05 13.30
CA ALA A 255 -14.02 2.94 12.47
C ALA A 255 -14.88 3.86 13.36
N GLU A 256 -15.40 3.34 14.47
CA GLU A 256 -16.17 4.12 15.44
C GLU A 256 -15.30 5.13 16.19
N GLU A 257 -14.07 4.76 16.60
CA GLU A 257 -13.15 5.69 17.24
C GLU A 257 -12.75 6.87 16.33
N ARG A 258 -12.51 6.61 15.03
CA ARG A 258 -12.19 7.69 14.07
C ARG A 258 -13.37 8.62 13.81
N VAL A 259 -14.60 8.09 13.81
CA VAL A 259 -15.83 8.90 13.70
C VAL A 259 -16.06 9.74 14.95
N ARG A 260 -15.80 9.19 16.15
CA ARG A 260 -15.86 9.93 17.42
C ARG A 260 -14.78 11.02 17.51
N ALA A 261 -13.57 10.75 17.04
CA ALA A 261 -12.46 11.70 17.01
C ALA A 261 -12.66 12.88 16.04
N LEU A 262 -13.51 12.72 15.01
CA LEU A 262 -13.90 13.80 14.09
C LEU A 262 -14.97 14.73 14.66
N GLY A 263 -15.45 14.49 15.89
CA GLY A 263 -16.38 15.38 16.59
C GLY A 263 -17.75 15.51 15.90
N ILE A 264 -18.15 14.55 15.07
CA ILE A 264 -19.44 14.55 14.37
C ILE A 264 -20.48 13.85 15.27
N PRO A 265 -21.35 14.58 16.00
CA PRO A 265 -22.15 14.02 17.08
C PRO A 265 -23.37 13.19 16.63
N TYR A 266 -23.60 12.98 15.32
CA TYR A 266 -24.91 12.53 14.82
C TYR A 266 -24.92 11.22 14.01
N LEU A 267 -23.83 10.46 13.91
CA LEU A 267 -23.83 9.20 13.15
C LEU A 267 -23.81 7.92 14.00
N SER A 268 -23.95 7.99 15.32
CA SER A 268 -23.73 6.82 16.17
C SER A 268 -24.96 5.97 16.53
N VAL A 269 -26.21 6.25 16.09
CA VAL A 269 -27.34 5.44 16.59
C VAL A 269 -28.47 5.09 15.59
N SER A 270 -28.75 5.86 14.53
CA SER A 270 -30.04 5.67 13.81
C SER A 270 -30.03 4.86 12.51
N MET A 271 -28.89 4.34 12.01
CA MET A 271 -28.84 3.72 10.67
C MET A 271 -28.53 2.21 10.65
N ILE A 272 -28.54 1.53 11.80
CA ILE A 272 -28.43 0.05 11.89
C ILE A 272 -29.78 -0.60 12.26
N ALA A 273 -30.83 0.21 12.48
CA ALA A 273 -32.20 -0.26 12.70
C ALA A 273 -33.10 0.12 11.51
N SER A 274 -32.85 -0.48 10.34
CA SER A 274 -33.84 -0.65 9.27
C SER A 274 -33.42 -1.76 8.31
#